data_AF-A0A523YQN3-F1
#
_entry.id   AF-A0A523YQN3-F1
#
_cell.length_a   1.000
_cell.length_b   1.000
_cell.length_c   1.000
_cell.angle_alpha   90.00
_cell.angle_beta   90.00
_cell.angle_gamma   90.00
#
_symmetry.space_group_name_H-M   'P 1'
#
loop_
_entity.id
_entity.type
_entity.pdbx_description
1 polymer ?
#
loop_
_entity_poly.entity_id
_entity_poly.type
_entity_poly.pdbx_seq_one_letter_code
_entity_poly.pdbx_strand_id
1 'polypeptide(L)'
;MMESLLGKFLLSGLGVLVLTEEKIVKFIEELTKEGEITQKGKKELLTEIIEKGEEKKKEIEGKIRKKVENMLSQMNVATKNDIQKLEKRIATLEKKRKG
;
A
#
# COMPACT_ATOMS: atom_id res chain seq x y z
N MET A 1 -3.95 4.12 -21.94
CA MET A 1 -3.68 2.67 -22.14
C MET A 1 -4.04 1.87 -20.89
N MET A 2 -3.56 2.20 -19.69
CA MET A 2 -3.94 1.49 -18.45
C MET A 2 -5.46 1.51 -18.16
N GLU A 3 -6.15 2.64 -18.33
CA GLU A 3 -7.60 2.73 -18.09
C GLU A 3 -8.41 1.79 -18.99
N SER A 4 -8.07 1.71 -20.27
CA SER A 4 -8.70 0.78 -21.20
C SER A 4 -8.41 -0.68 -20.85
N LEU A 5 -7.21 -0.99 -20.33
CA LEU A 5 -6.84 -2.33 -19.91
C LEU A 5 -7.53 -2.73 -18.61
N LEU A 6 -7.68 -1.80 -17.66
CA LEU A 6 -8.47 -2.00 -16.45
C LEU A 6 -9.93 -2.29 -16.82
N GLY A 7 -10.51 -1.54 -17.76
CA GLY A 7 -11.84 -1.83 -18.28
C GLY A 7 -11.94 -3.23 -18.85
N LYS A 8 -11.00 -3.63 -19.71
CA LYS A 8 -10.97 -4.99 -20.29
C LYS A 8 -10.74 -6.09 -19.24
N PHE A 9 -9.90 -5.85 -18.23
CA PHE A 9 -9.67 -6.79 -17.13
C PHE A 9 -10.91 -6.97 -16.24
N LEU A 10 -11.68 -5.89 -16.03
CA LEU A 10 -12.94 -5.99 -15.31
C LEU A 10 -14.00 -6.72 -16.15
N LEU A 11 -14.06 -6.44 -17.46
CA LEU A 11 -14.96 -7.10 -18.41
C LEU A 11 -14.59 -8.57 -18.66
N SER A 12 -13.33 -8.99 -18.43
CA SER A 12 -12.93 -10.40 -18.49
C SER A 12 -13.52 -11.22 -17.33
N GLY A 13 -14.18 -10.57 -16.36
CA GLY A 13 -14.85 -11.23 -15.25
C GLY A 13 -13.90 -11.70 -14.14
N LEU A 14 -12.61 -11.33 -14.21
CA LEU A 14 -11.64 -11.68 -13.17
C LEU A 14 -11.99 -11.02 -11.84
N GLY A 15 -12.63 -9.85 -11.84
CA GLY A 15 -13.03 -9.17 -10.61
C GLY A 15 -11.85 -8.81 -9.69
N VAL A 16 -12.14 -8.12 -8.58
CA VAL A 16 -11.10 -7.56 -7.70
C VAL A 16 -10.53 -8.60 -6.72
N LEU A 17 -11.29 -9.64 -6.36
CA LEU A 17 -10.88 -10.61 -5.34
C LEU A 17 -9.75 -11.54 -5.77
N VAL A 18 -9.59 -11.79 -7.07
CA VAL A 18 -8.50 -12.62 -7.62
C VAL A 18 -7.44 -11.77 -8.35
N LEU A 19 -7.43 -10.45 -8.11
CA LEU A 19 -6.45 -9.54 -8.68
C LEU A 19 -5.07 -9.79 -8.04
N THR A 20 -4.23 -10.50 -8.76
CA THR A 20 -2.85 -10.85 -8.37
C THR A 20 -1.90 -10.49 -9.50
N GLU A 21 -0.62 -10.28 -9.19
CA GLU A 21 0.41 -9.97 -10.19
C GLU A 21 0.43 -11.00 -11.32
N GLU A 22 0.37 -12.29 -10.99
CA GLU A 22 0.31 -13.39 -11.95
C GLU A 22 -0.90 -13.31 -12.88
N LYS A 23 -2.07 -12.91 -12.37
CA LYS A 23 -3.30 -12.77 -13.17
C LYS A 23 -3.23 -11.57 -14.09
N ILE A 24 -2.61 -10.49 -13.65
CA ILE A 24 -2.38 -9.29 -14.48
C ILE A 24 -1.40 -9.61 -15.60
N VAL A 25 -0.28 -10.28 -15.29
CA VAL A 25 0.72 -10.70 -16.29
C VAL A 25 0.09 -11.61 -17.34
N LYS A 26 -0.67 -12.64 -16.91
CA LYS A 26 -1.37 -13.55 -17.85
C LYS A 26 -2.36 -12.82 -18.75
N PHE A 27 -3.12 -11.88 -18.20
CA PHE A 27 -4.06 -11.08 -18.99
C PHE A 27 -3.35 -10.25 -20.07
N ILE A 28 -2.25 -9.56 -19.72
CA ILE A 28 -1.47 -8.78 -20.69
C ILE A 28 -0.86 -9.71 -21.76
N GLU A 29 -0.47 -10.94 -21.38
CA GLU A 29 0.02 -11.95 -22.32
C GLU A 29 -1.05 -12.42 -23.30
N GLU A 30 -2.27 -12.63 -22.85
CA GLU A 30 -3.42 -12.97 -23.70
C GLU A 30 -3.69 -11.86 -24.71
N LEU A 31 -3.77 -10.60 -24.26
CA LEU A 31 -3.95 -9.45 -25.14
C LEU A 31 -2.81 -9.27 -26.16
N THR A 32 -1.58 -9.67 -25.79
CA THR A 32 -0.46 -9.66 -26.72
C THR A 32 -0.58 -10.78 -27.77
N LYS A 33 -1.04 -11.97 -27.37
CA LYS A 33 -1.27 -13.10 -28.27
C LYS A 33 -2.40 -12.83 -29.26
N GLU A 34 -3.46 -12.15 -28.81
CA GLU A 34 -4.59 -11.73 -29.63
C GLU A 34 -4.24 -10.58 -30.58
N GLY A 35 -3.04 -10.01 -30.48
CA GLY A 35 -2.58 -8.90 -31.32
C GLY A 35 -3.13 -7.54 -30.88
N GLU A 36 -3.87 -7.47 -29.77
CA GLU A 36 -4.38 -6.21 -29.22
C GLU A 36 -3.28 -5.33 -28.62
N ILE A 37 -2.19 -5.96 -28.17
CA ILE A 37 -1.00 -5.29 -27.64
C ILE A 37 0.24 -5.76 -28.40
N THR A 38 1.12 -4.84 -28.75
CA THR A 38 2.40 -5.18 -29.37
C THR A 38 3.38 -5.74 -28.34
N GLN A 39 4.38 -6.52 -28.76
CA GLN A 39 5.45 -6.98 -27.85
C GLN A 39 6.18 -5.83 -27.13
N LYS A 40 6.30 -4.67 -27.79
CA LYS A 40 6.83 -3.45 -27.18
C LYS A 40 5.88 -2.91 -26.10
N GLY A 41 4.58 -2.84 -26.42
CA GLY A 41 3.54 -2.41 -25.48
C GLY A 41 3.44 -3.32 -24.24
N LYS A 42 3.61 -4.64 -24.38
CA LYS A 42 3.69 -5.58 -23.24
C LYS A 42 4.76 -5.16 -22.24
N LYS A 43 5.98 -4.90 -22.74
CA LYS A 43 7.12 -4.52 -21.87
C LYS A 43 6.86 -3.18 -21.18
N GLU A 44 6.38 -2.19 -21.93
CA GLU A 44 6.06 -0.86 -21.39
C GLU A 44 5.00 -0.94 -20.27
N LEU A 45 3.94 -1.73 -20.47
CA LEU A 45 2.88 -1.91 -19.48
C LEU A 45 3.35 -2.62 -18.22
N LEU A 46 4.15 -3.67 -18.36
CA LEU A 46 4.70 -4.38 -17.19
C LEU A 46 5.58 -3.46 -16.36
N THR A 47 6.46 -2.68 -17.01
CA THR A 47 7.28 -1.68 -16.33
C THR A 47 6.43 -0.63 -15.63
N GLU A 48 5.43 -0.08 -16.31
CA GLU A 48 4.56 0.95 -15.74
C GLU A 48 3.77 0.45 -14.52
N ILE A 49 3.27 -0.80 -14.56
CA ILE A 49 2.55 -1.43 -13.43
C ILE A 49 3.47 -1.61 -12.22
N ILE A 50 4.71 -2.05 -12.44
CA ILE A 50 5.70 -2.23 -11.37
C ILE A 50 6.03 -0.87 -10.75
N GLU A 51 6.44 0.10 -11.56
CA GLU A 51 6.87 1.42 -11.08
C GLU A 51 5.75 2.17 -10.34
N LYS A 52 4.56 2.26 -10.95
CA LYS A 52 3.42 2.93 -10.32
C LYS A 52 2.85 2.14 -9.15
N GLY A 53 2.91 0.81 -9.20
CA GLY A 53 2.47 -0.08 -8.13
C GLY A 53 3.28 0.15 -6.85
N GLU A 54 4.61 0.23 -6.96
CA GLU A 54 5.47 0.51 -5.82
C GLU A 54 5.25 1.89 -5.21
N GLU A 55 5.10 2.92 -6.04
CA GLU A 55 4.80 4.28 -5.59
C GLU A 55 3.46 4.33 -4.84
N LYS A 56 2.41 3.74 -5.43
CA LYS A 56 1.07 3.75 -4.84
C LYS A 56 0.98 2.92 -3.57
N LYS A 57 1.72 1.81 -3.49
CA LYS A 57 1.83 0.99 -2.28
C LYS A 57 2.34 1.81 -1.10
N LYS A 58 3.43 2.57 -1.26
CA LYS A 58 3.98 3.43 -0.20
C LYS A 58 2.99 4.51 0.24
N GLU A 59 2.28 5.12 -0.71
CA GLU A 59 1.25 6.12 -0.42
C GLU A 59 0.09 5.52 0.42
N ILE A 60 -0.38 4.34 0.03
CA ILE A 60 -1.45 3.61 0.71
C ILE A 60 -1.01 3.19 2.11
N GLU A 61 0.19 2.61 2.26
CA GLU A 61 0.77 2.23 3.56
C GLU A 61 0.83 3.44 4.51
N GLY A 62 1.27 4.61 4.01
CA GLY A 62 1.29 5.85 4.78
C GLY A 62 -0.12 6.31 5.20
N LYS A 63 -1.11 6.22 4.30
CA LYS A 63 -2.51 6.56 4.60
C LYS A 63 -3.12 5.62 5.65
N ILE A 64 -2.88 4.32 5.52
CA ILE A 64 -3.35 3.31 6.48
C ILE A 64 -2.72 3.57 7.85
N ARG A 65 -1.40 3.78 7.90
CA ARG A 65 -0.71 4.05 9.16
C ARG A 65 -1.28 5.29 9.86
N LYS A 66 -1.47 6.40 9.14
CA LYS A 66 -2.10 7.61 9.69
C LYS A 66 -3.52 7.36 10.16
N LYS A 67 -4.31 6.58 9.42
CA LYS A 67 -5.69 6.24 9.79
C LYS A 67 -5.73 5.45 11.10
N VAL A 68 -4.84 4.46 11.26
CA VAL A 68 -4.70 3.66 12.48
C VAL A 68 -4.23 4.52 13.65
N GLU A 69 -3.18 5.33 13.46
CA GLU A 69 -2.68 6.25 14.49
C GLU A 69 -3.79 7.21 14.98
N ASN A 70 -4.59 7.77 14.05
CA ASN A 70 -5.73 8.62 14.40
C ASN A 70 -6.81 7.86 15.17
N MET A 71 -7.15 6.63 14.76
CA MET A 71 -8.17 5.83 15.44
C MET A 71 -7.74 5.49 16.87
N LEU A 72 -6.48 5.08 17.07
CA LEU A 72 -5.93 4.81 18.40
C LEU A 72 -5.94 6.05 19.29
N SER A 73 -5.62 7.22 18.72
CA SER A 73 -5.69 8.50 19.41
C SER A 73 -7.13 8.85 19.85
N GLN A 74 -8.12 8.64 18.97
CA GLN A 74 -9.54 8.86 19.30
C GLN A 74 -10.05 7.91 20.40
N MET A 75 -9.47 6.73 20.51
CA MET A 75 -9.77 5.76 21.56
C MET A 75 -9.00 6.01 22.87
N ASN A 76 -8.24 7.11 22.96
CA ASN A 76 -7.36 7.45 24.08
C ASN A 76 -6.34 6.34 24.41
N VAL A 77 -5.86 5.61 23.40
CA VAL A 77 -4.83 4.58 23.60
C VAL A 77 -3.47 5.25 23.72
N ALA A 78 -2.80 5.05 24.86
CA ALA A 78 -1.46 5.57 25.09
C ALA A 78 -0.43 4.90 24.17
N THR A 79 0.43 5.69 23.53
CA THR A 79 1.49 5.15 22.67
C THR A 79 2.72 4.73 23.49
N LYS A 80 3.59 3.91 22.90
CA LYS A 80 4.88 3.56 23.51
C LYS A 80 5.72 4.80 23.84
N ASN A 81 5.66 5.83 23.00
CA ASN A 81 6.37 7.09 23.24
C ASN A 81 5.81 7.84 24.45
N ASP A 82 4.49 7.81 24.66
CA ASP A 82 3.86 8.42 25.83
C ASP A 82 4.31 7.74 27.12
N ILE A 83 4.37 6.40 27.11
CA ILE A 83 4.88 5.59 28.23
C ILE A 83 6.34 5.95 28.52
N GLN A 84 7.21 5.96 27.51
CA GLN A 84 8.63 6.31 27.70
C GLN A 84 8.83 7.74 28.23
N LYS A 85 8.00 8.70 27.80
CA LYS A 85 8.02 10.06 28.34
C LYS A 85 7.62 10.07 29.82
N LEU A 86 6.62 9.29 30.20
CA LEU A 86 6.19 9.15 31.60
C LEU A 86 7.29 8.50 32.45
N GLU A 87 7.90 7.40 31.99
CA GLU A 87 9.02 6.73 32.67
C GLU A 87 10.17 7.69 32.97
N LYS A 88 10.60 8.49 31.98
CA LYS A 88 11.67 9.49 32.17
C LYS A 88 11.29 10.57 33.19
N ARG A 89 10.04 11.03 33.18
CA ARG A 89 9.54 12.03 34.14
C ARG A 89 9.52 11.46 35.55
N ILE A 90 9.05 10.22 35.72
CA ILE A 90 9.03 9.51 37.01
C ILE A 90 10.45 9.37 37.55
N ALA A 91 11.40 8.86 36.76
CA ALA A 91 12.79 8.71 37.19
C ALA A 91 13.43 10.04 37.64
N THR A 92 13.09 11.15 36.98
CA THR A 92 13.57 12.49 37.35
C THR A 92 12.98 12.95 38.69
N LEU A 93 11.69 12.73 38.90
CA LEU A 93 11.01 13.09 40.15
C LEU A 93 11.52 12.25 41.32
N GLU A 94 11.75 10.96 41.11
CA GLU A 94 12.31 10.06 42.12
C GLU A 94 13.71 10.48 42.56
N LYS A 95 14.56 10.93 41.63
CA LYS A 95 15.88 11.49 41.95
C LYS A 95 15.77 12.76 42.78
N LYS A 96 14.85 13.66 42.44
CA LYS A 96 14.64 14.92 43.19
C LYS A 96 14.08 14.70 44.60
N ARG A 97 13.31 13.63 44.83
CA ARG A 97 12.72 13.33 46.13
C ARG A 97 13.65 12.57 47.09
N LYS A 98 14.72 11.97 46.55
CA LYS A 98 15.74 11.24 47.32
C LYS A 98 16.98 12.09 47.65
N GLY A 99 17.04 13.32 47.13
CA GLY A 99 18.05 14.32 47.47
C GLY A 99 17.52 15.36 48.44
#